data_AF-D8FWJ5-F1
#
_entry.id   AF-D8FWJ5-F1
#
_cell.length_a   1.000
_cell.length_b   1.000
_cell.length_c   1.000
_cell.angle_alpha   90.00
_cell.angle_beta   90.00
_cell.angle_gamma   90.00
#
_symmetry.space_group_name_H-M   'P 1'
#
loop_
_entity.id
_entity.type
_entity.pdbx_description
1 polymer ?
#
loop_
_entity_poly.entity_id
_entity_poly.type
_entity_poly.pdbx_seq_one_letter_code
_entity_poly.pdbx_strand_id
1 'polypeptide(L)'
;MYTQVNKTIQKSSIYDFRIGFQGKQLSQVIAYIWRWIDEDANKIETQTARALKTYFVKPNASSNQSTDRSNNQSQVNQNLKRLFRADPRAWLATSEILRGERDDNKESKLLISVFGEARIKNQELYISPMFNEAELGERLGGQKGPYYEFSVDVSSFVGVLQDPTVETPYAFRYSIAFPPRPQIGEATVTKDELSDWIGDEMTDNIYPNNLFIPVSTS
;
A
#
# COMPACT_ATOMS: atom_id res chain seq x y z
N MET A 1 23.70 -8.83 32.90
CA MET A 1 22.27 -8.56 32.62
C MET A 1 22.08 -7.37 31.66
N TYR A 2 22.96 -7.20 30.66
CA TYR A 2 22.96 -6.04 29.73
C TYR A 2 22.69 -6.41 28.25
N THR A 3 22.54 -7.71 27.94
CA THR A 3 22.45 -8.19 26.55
C THR A 3 21.04 -8.17 25.97
N GLN A 4 19.99 -8.12 26.82
CA GLN A 4 18.60 -8.11 26.34
C GLN A 4 18.11 -6.70 25.95
N VAL A 5 18.57 -5.64 26.63
CA VAL A 5 18.14 -4.27 26.34
C VAL A 5 18.59 -3.81 24.95
N ASN A 6 19.83 -4.12 24.54
CA ASN A 6 20.33 -3.78 23.21
C ASN A 6 19.63 -4.52 22.07
N LYS A 7 19.21 -5.79 22.28
CA LYS A 7 18.44 -6.55 21.27
C LYS A 7 17.02 -6.02 21.11
N THR A 8 16.41 -5.50 22.17
CA THR A 8 15.04 -4.94 22.11
C THR A 8 15.03 -3.57 21.43
N ILE A 9 16.01 -2.71 21.72
CA ILE A 9 16.15 -1.39 21.07
C ILE A 9 16.41 -1.55 19.56
N GLN A 10 17.28 -2.47 19.18
CA GLN A 10 17.61 -2.72 17.77
C GLN A 10 16.46 -3.40 16.99
N LYS A 11 15.57 -4.14 17.67
CA LYS A 11 14.35 -4.68 17.07
C LYS A 11 13.28 -3.61 16.88
N SER A 12 13.08 -2.72 17.85
CA SER A 12 12.13 -1.60 17.75
C SER A 12 12.42 -0.76 16.51
N SER A 13 13.69 -0.37 16.31
CA SER A 13 14.08 0.46 15.16
C SER A 13 13.84 -0.21 13.80
N ILE A 14 13.89 -1.55 13.73
CA ILE A 14 13.64 -2.30 12.49
C ILE A 14 12.14 -2.36 12.17
N TYR A 15 11.28 -2.53 13.18
CA TYR A 15 9.82 -2.54 12.98
C TYR A 15 9.30 -1.15 12.62
N ASP A 16 9.80 -0.12 13.31
CA ASP A 16 9.45 1.28 13.01
C ASP A 16 9.89 1.67 11.59
N PHE A 17 11.09 1.23 11.19
CA PHE A 17 11.57 1.39 9.81
C PHE A 17 10.68 0.65 8.79
N ARG A 18 10.29 -0.60 9.06
CA ARG A 18 9.43 -1.38 8.15
C ARG A 18 8.06 -0.73 7.95
N ILE A 19 7.42 -0.28 9.02
CA ILE A 19 6.10 0.37 8.95
C ILE A 19 6.20 1.71 8.21
N GLY A 20 7.23 2.51 8.51
CA GLY A 20 7.48 3.76 7.78
C GLY A 20 7.67 3.53 6.29
N PHE A 21 8.45 2.52 5.90
CA PHE A 21 8.70 2.21 4.49
C PHE A 21 7.47 1.62 3.77
N GLN A 22 6.66 0.81 4.46
CA GLN A 22 5.34 0.38 3.99
C GLN A 22 4.43 1.58 3.72
N GLY A 23 4.36 2.52 4.67
CA GLY A 23 3.62 3.76 4.55
C GLY A 23 4.09 4.61 3.36
N LYS A 24 5.40 4.71 3.15
CA LYS A 24 6.00 5.37 1.98
C LYS A 24 5.56 4.73 0.67
N GLN A 25 5.75 3.41 0.50
CA GLN A 25 5.34 2.72 -0.72
C GLN A 25 3.84 2.88 -0.99
N LEU A 26 3.02 2.84 0.06
CA LEU A 26 1.58 3.08 -0.05
C LEU A 26 1.26 4.51 -0.50
N SER A 27 1.92 5.51 0.08
CA SER A 27 1.81 6.91 -0.32
C SER A 27 2.20 7.11 -1.80
N GLN A 28 3.28 6.45 -2.25
CA GLN A 28 3.73 6.50 -3.64
C GLN A 28 2.72 5.87 -4.61
N VAL A 29 2.04 4.77 -4.22
CA VAL A 29 0.94 4.20 -5.01
C VAL A 29 -0.23 5.20 -5.13
N ILE A 30 -0.58 5.89 -4.06
CA ILE A 30 -1.66 6.89 -4.08
C ILE A 30 -1.29 8.10 -4.93
N ALA A 31 -0.05 8.60 -4.79
CA ALA A 31 0.48 9.67 -5.62
C ALA A 31 0.46 9.29 -7.10
N TYR A 32 0.82 8.04 -7.43
CA TYR A 32 0.72 7.51 -8.79
C TYR A 32 -0.70 7.56 -9.33
N ILE A 33 -1.68 7.11 -8.53
CA ILE A 33 -3.10 7.21 -8.92
C ILE A 33 -3.43 8.67 -9.25
N TRP A 34 -3.15 9.60 -8.34
CA TRP A 34 -3.50 11.01 -8.51
C TRP A 34 -2.82 11.69 -9.68
N ARG A 35 -1.57 11.31 -9.97
CA ARG A 35 -0.76 11.85 -11.06
C ARG A 35 -1.32 11.50 -12.43
N TRP A 36 -1.87 10.30 -12.59
CA TRP A 36 -2.17 9.72 -13.91
C TRP A 36 -3.66 9.45 -14.18
N ILE A 37 -4.54 9.45 -13.17
CA ILE A 37 -5.94 9.00 -13.30
C ILE A 37 -6.76 9.76 -14.36
N ASP A 38 -6.50 11.06 -14.52
CA ASP A 38 -7.23 11.97 -15.43
C ASP A 38 -6.48 12.29 -16.73
N GLU A 39 -5.34 11.63 -16.96
CA GLU A 39 -4.62 11.75 -18.22
C GLU A 39 -5.31 10.94 -19.33
N ASP A 40 -4.72 10.94 -20.53
CA ASP A 40 -5.24 10.19 -21.68
C ASP A 40 -5.49 8.71 -21.34
N ALA A 41 -6.74 8.26 -21.55
CA ALA A 41 -7.20 6.92 -21.24
C ALA A 41 -6.41 5.79 -21.94
N ASN A 42 -5.73 6.10 -23.04
CA ASN A 42 -4.94 5.13 -23.80
C ASN A 42 -3.53 4.93 -23.25
N LYS A 43 -3.06 5.78 -22.31
CA LYS A 43 -1.75 5.64 -21.68
C LYS A 43 -1.76 4.51 -20.66
N ILE A 44 -0.68 3.73 -20.64
CA ILE A 44 -0.51 2.59 -19.72
C ILE A 44 -0.55 3.06 -18.26
N GLU A 45 -0.02 4.24 -17.97
CA GLU A 45 0.00 4.84 -16.64
C GLU A 45 -1.42 5.17 -16.16
N THR A 46 -2.26 5.70 -17.06
CA THR A 46 -3.66 6.00 -16.77
C THR A 46 -4.46 4.74 -16.53
N GLN A 47 -4.25 3.69 -17.34
CA GLN A 47 -4.90 2.39 -17.13
C GLN A 47 -4.47 1.77 -15.80
N THR A 48 -3.18 1.84 -15.48
CA THR A 48 -2.61 1.38 -14.20
C THR A 48 -3.21 2.14 -13.02
N ALA A 49 -3.26 3.48 -13.08
CA ALA A 49 -3.87 4.32 -12.06
C ALA A 49 -5.36 4.01 -11.83
N ARG A 50 -6.12 3.79 -12.92
CA ARG A 50 -7.53 3.39 -12.85
C ARG A 50 -7.70 2.01 -12.21
N ALA A 51 -6.86 1.04 -12.58
CA ALA A 51 -6.87 -0.28 -11.99
C ALA A 51 -6.51 -0.24 -10.50
N LEU A 52 -5.45 0.48 -10.11
CA LEU A 52 -5.03 0.66 -8.73
C LEU A 52 -6.11 1.33 -7.88
N LYS A 53 -6.79 2.36 -8.39
CA LYS A 53 -7.88 3.04 -7.68
C LYS A 53 -8.95 2.06 -7.18
N THR A 54 -9.26 1.00 -7.95
CA THR A 54 -10.29 -0.01 -7.57
C THR A 54 -9.98 -0.78 -6.29
N TYR A 55 -8.73 -0.76 -5.82
CA TYR A 55 -8.34 -1.38 -4.55
C TYR A 55 -8.72 -0.54 -3.34
N PHE A 56 -8.79 0.79 -3.52
CA PHE A 56 -9.06 1.77 -2.47
C PHE A 56 -10.53 2.19 -2.43
N VAL A 57 -11.25 2.03 -3.55
CA VAL A 57 -12.66 2.41 -3.66
C VAL A 57 -13.57 1.19 -3.72
N LYS A 58 -14.81 1.37 -3.28
CA LYS A 58 -15.85 0.35 -3.39
C LYS A 58 -16.16 0.10 -4.87
N PRO A 59 -16.42 -1.15 -5.28
CA PRO A 59 -17.07 -1.40 -6.57
C PRO A 59 -18.45 -0.72 -6.55
N ASN A 60 -18.78 0.04 -7.58
CA ASN A 60 -20.11 0.65 -7.71
C ASN A 60 -21.15 -0.47 -7.68
N ALA A 61 -22.00 -0.48 -6.66
CA ALA A 61 -23.09 -1.43 -6.51
C ALA A 61 -24.14 -1.20 -7.60
N SER A 62 -23.93 -1.76 -8.78
CA SER A 62 -24.99 -1.92 -9.80
C SER A 62 -25.76 -3.23 -9.65
N SER A 63 -25.51 -4.00 -8.58
CA SER A 63 -26.34 -5.14 -8.19
C SER A 63 -27.01 -4.83 -6.85
N ASN A 64 -28.33 -4.68 -6.88
CA ASN A 64 -29.20 -4.74 -5.72
C ASN A 64 -28.75 -5.88 -4.77
N GLN A 65 -28.15 -5.57 -3.61
CA GLN A 65 -28.33 -6.28 -2.32
C GLN A 65 -27.28 -5.85 -1.26
N SER A 66 -27.81 -5.69 -0.05
CA SER A 66 -27.17 -5.49 1.26
C SER A 66 -26.81 -4.05 1.67
N THR A 67 -27.61 -3.56 2.63
CA THR A 67 -27.44 -2.35 3.46
C THR A 67 -26.45 -2.56 4.62
N ASP A 68 -25.63 -3.62 4.58
CA ASP A 68 -24.72 -3.95 5.68
C ASP A 68 -23.39 -3.20 5.55
N ARG A 69 -23.19 -2.20 6.41
CA ARG A 69 -21.91 -1.46 6.50
C ARG A 69 -20.73 -2.39 6.85
N SER A 70 -20.96 -3.50 7.52
CA SER A 70 -19.96 -4.52 7.89
C SER A 70 -19.36 -5.24 6.67
N ASN A 71 -20.17 -5.59 5.68
CA ASN A 71 -19.70 -6.26 4.44
C ASN A 71 -18.83 -5.34 3.57
N ASN A 72 -19.07 -4.03 3.64
CA ASN A 72 -18.41 -3.04 2.78
C ASN A 72 -16.95 -2.79 3.16
N GLN A 73 -16.65 -2.72 4.46
CA GLN A 73 -15.27 -2.55 4.95
C GLN A 73 -14.44 -3.82 4.71
N SER A 74 -15.08 -4.99 4.83
CA SER A 74 -14.47 -6.28 4.56
C SER A 74 -13.96 -6.40 3.12
N GLN A 75 -14.70 -5.89 2.12
CA GLN A 75 -14.31 -6.02 0.72
C GLN A 75 -13.10 -5.13 0.35
N VAL A 76 -13.06 -3.87 0.81
CA VAL A 76 -11.91 -2.99 0.60
C VAL A 76 -10.68 -3.57 1.28
N ASN A 77 -10.82 -4.06 2.53
CA ASN A 77 -9.76 -4.76 3.23
C ASN A 77 -9.24 -5.96 2.42
N GLN A 78 -10.12 -6.82 1.89
CA GLN A 78 -9.71 -7.95 1.05
C GLN A 78 -9.01 -7.53 -0.24
N ASN A 79 -9.49 -6.48 -0.92
CA ASN A 79 -8.84 -5.95 -2.11
C ASN A 79 -7.42 -5.49 -1.77
N LEU A 80 -7.26 -4.65 -0.74
CA LEU A 80 -5.97 -4.16 -0.29
C LEU A 80 -5.03 -5.29 0.09
N LYS A 81 -5.51 -6.32 0.82
CA LYS A 81 -4.71 -7.52 1.12
C LYS A 81 -4.20 -8.21 -0.14
N ARG A 82 -5.00 -8.30 -1.22
CA ARG A 82 -4.53 -8.84 -2.51
C ARG A 82 -3.41 -7.99 -3.12
N LEU A 83 -3.51 -6.67 -3.10
CA LEU A 83 -2.45 -5.78 -3.60
C LEU A 83 -1.18 -5.91 -2.76
N PHE A 84 -1.33 -5.92 -1.44
CA PHE A 84 -0.24 -5.89 -0.47
C PHE A 84 0.51 -7.21 -0.34
N ARG A 85 -0.15 -8.35 -0.56
CA ARG A 85 0.48 -9.67 -0.60
C ARG A 85 1.24 -9.94 -1.89
N ALA A 86 1.02 -9.14 -2.93
CA ALA A 86 1.64 -9.37 -4.23
C ALA A 86 3.16 -9.26 -4.10
N ASP A 87 3.86 -10.22 -4.71
CA ASP A 87 5.31 -10.28 -4.71
C ASP A 87 5.85 -10.05 -6.13
N PRO A 88 5.96 -8.77 -6.56
CA PRO A 88 6.47 -8.46 -7.87
C PRO A 88 7.93 -8.89 -8.07
N ARG A 89 8.71 -9.04 -6.99
CA ARG A 89 10.07 -9.56 -7.07
C ARG A 89 10.08 -11.05 -7.43
N ALA A 90 9.26 -11.87 -6.78
CA ALA A 90 9.12 -13.28 -7.15
C ALA A 90 8.57 -13.44 -8.57
N TRP A 91 7.64 -12.57 -8.99
CA TRP A 91 7.16 -12.53 -10.36
C TRP A 91 8.29 -12.24 -11.37
N LEU A 92 9.13 -11.24 -11.09
CA LEU A 92 10.30 -10.89 -11.89
C LEU A 92 11.43 -11.93 -11.84
N ALA A 93 11.38 -12.90 -10.93
CA ALA A 93 12.30 -14.04 -10.90
C ALA A 93 11.79 -15.27 -11.68
N THR A 94 10.49 -15.29 -12.02
CA THR A 94 9.87 -16.38 -12.80
C THR A 94 10.31 -16.31 -14.27
N SER A 95 10.48 -17.44 -14.95
CA SER A 95 10.86 -17.44 -16.38
C SER A 95 9.81 -16.77 -17.26
N GLU A 96 10.22 -16.12 -18.36
CA GLU A 96 9.31 -15.38 -19.25
C GLU A 96 8.17 -16.24 -19.80
N ILE A 97 8.46 -17.51 -20.13
CA ILE A 97 7.48 -18.49 -20.61
C ILE A 97 6.37 -18.69 -19.57
N LEU A 98 6.72 -18.82 -18.29
CA LEU A 98 5.75 -19.02 -17.21
C LEU A 98 5.01 -17.73 -16.81
N ARG A 99 5.51 -16.55 -17.19
CA ARG A 99 4.82 -15.26 -16.96
C ARG A 99 3.67 -15.02 -17.93
N GLY A 100 3.78 -15.52 -19.16
CA GLY A 100 2.74 -15.37 -20.18
C GLY A 100 1.47 -16.17 -19.88
N GLU A 101 1.58 -17.25 -19.11
CA GLU A 101 0.49 -18.19 -18.82
C GLU A 101 -0.24 -17.91 -17.49
N ARG A 102 0.30 -16.99 -16.67
CA ARG A 102 -0.23 -16.67 -15.33
C ARG A 102 -0.99 -15.35 -15.33
N ASP A 103 -2.31 -15.45 -15.49
CA ASP A 103 -3.26 -14.33 -15.33
C ASP A 103 -3.49 -13.94 -13.85
N ASP A 104 -3.00 -14.75 -12.91
CA ASP A 104 -3.23 -14.63 -11.46
C ASP A 104 -2.36 -13.59 -10.75
N ASN A 105 -1.55 -12.82 -11.49
CA ASN A 105 -0.55 -11.93 -10.90
C ASN A 105 -0.67 -10.45 -11.32
N LYS A 106 -1.92 -9.99 -11.54
CA LYS A 106 -2.17 -8.61 -11.99
C LYS A 106 -1.63 -7.57 -11.01
N GLU A 107 -1.73 -7.82 -9.70
CA GLU A 107 -1.23 -6.93 -8.66
C GLU A 107 0.28 -6.70 -8.78
N SER A 108 1.05 -7.77 -9.01
CA SER A 108 2.50 -7.66 -9.23
C SER A 108 2.82 -6.79 -10.45
N LYS A 109 2.07 -6.95 -11.55
CA LYS A 109 2.24 -6.12 -12.76
C LYS A 109 1.95 -4.64 -12.47
N LEU A 110 0.88 -4.34 -11.73
CA LEU A 110 0.54 -2.97 -11.33
C LEU A 110 1.66 -2.34 -10.49
N LEU A 111 2.21 -3.07 -9.52
CA LEU A 111 3.31 -2.58 -8.69
C LEU A 111 4.59 -2.36 -9.51
N ILE A 112 4.89 -3.23 -10.48
CA ILE A 112 5.99 -3.02 -11.43
C ILE A 112 5.80 -1.74 -12.25
N SER A 113 4.58 -1.45 -12.69
CA SER A 113 4.28 -0.21 -13.41
C SER A 113 4.44 1.06 -12.56
N VAL A 114 4.27 0.98 -11.23
CA VAL A 114 4.46 2.11 -10.32
C VAL A 114 5.93 2.32 -9.98
N PHE A 115 6.63 1.25 -9.59
CA PHE A 115 7.97 1.36 -9.00
C PHE A 115 9.10 1.07 -9.98
N GLY A 116 8.81 0.46 -11.13
CA GLY A 116 9.81 0.02 -12.10
C GLY A 116 10.55 -1.24 -11.65
N GLU A 117 11.10 -1.98 -12.62
CA GLU A 117 11.79 -3.24 -12.33
C GLU A 117 13.07 -3.06 -11.53
N ALA A 118 13.85 -2.01 -11.83
CA ALA A 118 15.14 -1.75 -11.19
C ALA A 118 14.97 -1.58 -9.67
N ARG A 119 13.99 -0.77 -9.26
CA ARG A 119 13.67 -0.53 -7.86
C ARG A 119 13.16 -1.79 -7.16
N ILE A 120 12.27 -2.57 -7.80
CA ILE A 120 11.73 -3.80 -7.20
C ILE A 120 12.82 -4.86 -6.99
N LYS A 121 13.79 -4.95 -7.90
CA LYS A 121 14.94 -5.85 -7.77
C LYS A 121 15.89 -5.42 -6.64
N ASN A 122 15.91 -4.15 -6.27
CA ASN A 122 16.72 -3.64 -5.16
C ASN A 122 15.99 -3.81 -3.81
N GLN A 123 16.58 -4.57 -2.88
CA GLN A 123 15.98 -4.84 -1.56
C GLN A 123 16.04 -3.65 -0.60
N GLU A 124 16.95 -2.70 -0.84
CA GLU A 124 17.09 -1.49 -0.04
C GLU A 124 16.04 -0.45 -0.41
N LEU A 125 15.57 -0.45 -1.66
CA LEU A 125 14.67 0.58 -2.21
C LEU A 125 13.20 0.16 -2.27
N TYR A 126 12.91 -1.14 -2.09
CA TYR A 126 11.56 -1.70 -2.18
C TYR A 126 11.37 -2.92 -1.27
N ILE A 127 10.32 -2.92 -0.45
CA ILE A 127 9.89 -4.10 0.29
C ILE A 127 8.89 -4.91 -0.57
N SER A 128 9.22 -6.19 -0.79
CA SER A 128 8.42 -7.15 -1.56
C SER A 128 8.24 -8.46 -0.78
N PRO A 129 7.00 -8.94 -0.57
CA PRO A 129 5.74 -8.20 -0.69
C PRO A 129 5.70 -7.03 0.30
N MET A 130 4.92 -5.98 0.02
CA MET A 130 4.83 -4.80 0.92
C MET A 130 4.47 -5.22 2.35
N PHE A 131 3.48 -6.11 2.47
CA PHE A 131 3.08 -6.73 3.72
C PHE A 131 3.20 -8.25 3.61
N ASN A 132 3.82 -8.88 4.61
CA ASN A 132 4.00 -10.33 4.65
C ASN A 132 2.75 -11.04 5.17
N GLU A 133 2.66 -12.36 4.99
CA GLU A 133 1.50 -13.17 5.38
C GLU A 133 1.12 -13.01 6.86
N ALA A 134 2.10 -12.81 7.76
CA ALA A 134 1.82 -12.61 9.17
C ALA A 134 1.15 -11.24 9.42
N GLU A 135 1.66 -10.19 8.81
CA GLU A 135 1.07 -8.85 8.84
C GLU A 135 -0.32 -8.81 8.22
N LEU A 136 -0.62 -9.71 7.27
CA LEU A 136 -1.94 -9.83 6.66
C LEU A 136 -2.91 -10.74 7.45
N GLY A 137 -2.43 -11.42 8.50
CA GLY A 137 -3.22 -12.35 9.30
C GLY A 137 -3.50 -13.69 8.62
N GLU A 138 -2.68 -14.07 7.64
CA GLU A 138 -2.84 -15.26 6.78
C GLU A 138 -1.96 -16.45 7.23
N ARG A 139 -1.44 -16.42 8.47
CA ARG A 139 -0.52 -17.46 8.97
C ARG A 139 -1.07 -18.87 8.83
N LEU A 140 -0.26 -19.75 8.23
CA LEU A 140 -0.46 -21.20 8.23
C LEU A 140 -0.27 -21.75 9.66
N GLY A 141 -1.22 -22.55 10.15
CA GLY A 141 -1.11 -23.26 11.43
C GLY A 141 -1.95 -22.73 12.60
N GLY A 142 -2.91 -21.81 12.36
CA GLY A 142 -3.98 -21.49 13.32
C GLY A 142 -3.59 -20.63 14.53
N GLN A 143 -2.32 -20.26 14.70
CA GLN A 143 -1.91 -19.30 15.73
C GLN A 143 -2.23 -17.87 15.29
N LYS A 144 -3.21 -17.25 15.96
CA LYS A 144 -3.51 -15.81 15.80
C LYS A 144 -2.38 -14.98 16.42
N GLY A 145 -1.49 -14.49 15.57
CA GLY A 145 -0.53 -13.44 15.91
C GLY A 145 -1.08 -12.05 15.58
N PRO A 146 -0.35 -10.98 15.94
CA PRO A 146 -0.72 -9.62 15.55
C PRO A 146 -0.74 -9.46 14.03
N TYR A 147 -1.76 -8.79 13.50
CA TYR A 147 -1.96 -8.53 12.07
C TYR A 147 -2.60 -7.15 11.83
N TYR A 148 -2.54 -6.67 10.59
CA TYR A 148 -3.20 -5.45 10.14
C TYR A 148 -4.60 -5.71 9.59
N GLU A 149 -5.55 -4.94 10.11
CA GLU A 149 -6.88 -4.78 9.53
C GLU A 149 -6.92 -3.45 8.79
N PHE A 150 -7.00 -3.50 7.46
CA PHE A 150 -6.92 -2.29 6.65
C PHE A 150 -8.27 -1.59 6.55
N SER A 151 -8.21 -0.27 6.63
CA SER A 151 -9.33 0.60 6.28
C SER A 151 -8.88 1.78 5.45
N VAL A 152 -9.82 2.44 4.78
CA VAL A 152 -9.55 3.61 3.95
C VAL A 152 -10.29 4.78 4.54
N ASP A 153 -9.55 5.84 4.86
CA ASP A 153 -10.08 7.11 5.33
C ASP A 153 -10.02 8.14 4.19
N VAL A 154 -11.20 8.57 3.75
CA VAL A 154 -11.36 9.57 2.68
C VAL A 154 -11.42 11.00 3.21
N SER A 155 -11.35 11.20 4.52
CA SER A 155 -11.49 12.50 5.17
C SER A 155 -10.17 13.09 5.66
N SER A 156 -9.08 12.32 5.62
CA SER A 156 -7.78 12.70 6.14
C SER A 156 -6.67 12.51 5.09
N PHE A 157 -5.65 13.37 5.13
CA PHE A 157 -4.38 13.18 4.41
C PHE A 157 -3.36 12.38 5.24
N VAL A 158 -3.66 12.12 6.51
CA VAL A 158 -2.82 11.35 7.42
C VAL A 158 -3.59 10.13 7.92
N GLY A 159 -3.11 8.96 7.53
CA GLY A 159 -3.57 7.67 8.01
C GLY A 159 -2.97 7.35 9.37
N VAL A 160 -3.59 6.44 10.10
CA VAL A 160 -3.22 6.11 11.48
C VAL A 160 -3.16 4.60 11.69
N LEU A 161 -2.16 4.15 12.45
CA LEU A 161 -2.12 2.81 13.01
C LEU A 161 -2.70 2.82 14.42
N GLN A 162 -3.76 2.07 14.65
CA GLN A 162 -4.43 1.99 15.95
C GLN A 162 -4.15 0.65 16.62
N ASP A 163 -3.95 0.71 17.94
CA ASP A 163 -3.73 -0.46 18.78
C ASP A 163 -4.94 -1.42 18.76
N PRO A 164 -4.71 -2.72 19.01
CA PRO A 164 -5.76 -3.69 19.17
C PRO A 164 -6.76 -3.31 20.26
N THR A 165 -8.03 -3.63 20.02
CA THR A 165 -9.10 -3.43 21.01
C THR A 165 -9.42 -4.72 21.76
N VAL A 166 -10.19 -4.64 22.83
CA VAL A 166 -10.67 -5.83 23.58
C VAL A 166 -11.46 -6.78 22.66
N GLU A 167 -12.19 -6.24 21.67
CA GLU A 167 -12.98 -7.01 20.72
C GLU A 167 -12.11 -7.68 19.64
N THR A 168 -11.00 -7.03 19.28
CA THR A 168 -10.07 -7.48 18.23
C THR A 168 -8.62 -7.48 18.75
N PRO A 169 -8.28 -8.34 19.73
CA PRO A 169 -7.03 -8.23 20.51
C PRO A 169 -5.74 -8.50 19.74
N TYR A 170 -5.85 -8.93 18.48
CA TYR A 170 -4.72 -9.21 17.60
C TYR A 170 -4.69 -8.32 16.35
N ALA A 171 -5.71 -7.46 16.17
CA ALA A 171 -5.84 -6.65 14.96
C ALA A 171 -5.40 -5.21 15.24
N PHE A 172 -4.27 -4.80 14.66
CA PHE A 172 -3.91 -3.40 14.53
C PHE A 172 -4.70 -2.81 13.37
N ARG A 173 -5.49 -1.76 13.63
CA ARG A 173 -6.29 -1.14 12.55
C ARG A 173 -5.40 -0.15 11.81
N TYR A 174 -5.13 -0.44 10.55
CA TYR A 174 -4.30 0.39 9.68
C TYR A 174 -5.24 1.23 8.80
N SER A 175 -5.47 2.49 9.21
CA SER A 175 -6.28 3.44 8.45
C SER A 175 -5.44 4.12 7.39
N ILE A 176 -5.77 3.87 6.12
CA ILE A 176 -5.05 4.38 4.96
C ILE A 176 -5.69 5.68 4.51
N ALA A 177 -4.94 6.78 4.54
CA ALA A 177 -5.39 8.05 3.99
C ALA A 177 -5.54 7.94 2.46
N PHE A 178 -6.76 8.12 1.96
CA PHE A 178 -7.05 8.21 0.54
C PHE A 178 -8.15 9.26 0.30
N PRO A 179 -7.88 10.54 0.62
CA PRO A 179 -8.86 11.59 0.45
C PRO A 179 -9.15 11.85 -1.04
N PRO A 180 -10.21 12.59 -1.38
CA PRO A 180 -10.40 13.09 -2.73
C PRO A 180 -9.14 13.78 -3.22
N ARG A 181 -8.72 13.47 -4.45
CA ARG A 181 -7.55 14.11 -5.04
C ARG A 181 -7.76 15.63 -5.03
N PRO A 182 -6.80 16.42 -4.51
CA PRO A 182 -6.88 17.87 -4.59
C PRO A 182 -6.87 18.34 -6.06
N GLN A 183 -7.21 19.61 -6.28
CA GLN A 183 -6.86 20.26 -7.53
C GLN A 183 -5.35 20.16 -7.73
N ILE A 184 -4.88 19.94 -8.96
CA ILE A 184 -3.44 19.86 -9.26
C ILE A 184 -2.97 21.23 -9.73
N GLY A 185 -1.96 21.78 -9.06
CA GLY A 185 -1.38 23.09 -9.34
C GLY A 185 -0.55 23.62 -8.17
N GLU A 186 0.06 24.79 -8.36
CA GLU A 186 1.00 25.43 -7.42
C GLU A 186 0.45 25.67 -6.01
N ALA A 187 -0.87 25.86 -5.87
CA ALA A 187 -1.50 26.13 -4.58
C ALA A 187 -1.65 24.87 -3.69
N THR A 188 -1.48 23.69 -4.26
CA THR A 188 -1.76 22.40 -3.62
C THR A 188 -0.61 21.45 -3.85
N VAL A 189 -0.68 20.64 -4.91
CA VAL A 189 0.36 19.72 -5.35
C VAL A 189 0.42 19.74 -6.87
N THR A 190 1.62 19.83 -7.40
CA THR A 190 1.91 19.85 -8.83
C THR A 190 2.09 18.43 -9.38
N LYS A 191 2.07 18.31 -10.70
CA LYS A 191 2.38 17.03 -11.37
C LYS A 191 3.84 16.61 -11.15
N ASP A 192 4.74 17.58 -11.04
CA ASP A 192 6.16 17.32 -10.87
C ASP A 192 6.44 16.82 -9.45
N GLU A 193 5.87 17.47 -8.42
CA GLU A 193 5.97 16.98 -7.03
C GLU A 193 5.42 15.57 -6.85
N LEU A 194 4.31 15.22 -7.53
CA LEU A 194 3.80 13.85 -7.52
C LEU A 194 4.78 12.89 -8.20
N SER A 195 5.34 13.27 -9.35
CA SER A 195 6.32 12.46 -10.08
C SER A 195 7.59 12.24 -9.27
N ASP A 196 8.09 13.30 -8.64
CA ASP A 196 9.27 13.30 -7.78
C ASP A 196 9.04 12.39 -6.57
N TRP A 197 7.87 12.47 -5.93
CA TRP A 197 7.56 11.59 -4.81
C TRP A 197 7.44 10.12 -5.22
N ILE A 198 6.80 9.82 -6.37
CA ILE A 198 6.73 8.45 -6.90
C ILE A 198 8.14 7.90 -7.14
N GLY A 199 9.02 8.71 -7.72
CA GLY A 199 10.40 8.37 -8.04
C GLY A 199 11.38 8.44 -6.86
N ASP A 200 10.94 8.91 -5.68
CA ASP A 200 11.83 9.07 -4.54
C ASP A 200 12.29 7.72 -3.96
N GLU A 201 13.58 7.44 -4.14
CA GLU A 201 14.26 6.23 -3.69
C GLU A 201 15.00 6.42 -2.35
N MET A 202 14.98 7.63 -1.77
CA MET A 202 15.70 7.91 -0.53
C MET A 202 15.11 7.10 0.64
N THR A 203 15.86 6.19 1.24
CA THR A 203 15.38 5.35 2.35
C THR A 203 15.17 6.14 3.65
N ASP A 204 15.86 7.26 3.78
CA ASP A 204 15.87 8.08 4.99
C ASP A 204 14.71 9.09 5.01
N ASN A 205 14.06 9.32 3.86
CA ASN A 205 12.90 10.19 3.76
C ASN A 205 11.62 9.37 3.59
N ILE A 206 10.92 9.10 4.70
CA ILE A 206 9.67 8.32 4.69
C ILE A 206 8.43 9.18 4.42
N TYR A 207 8.58 10.52 4.39
CA TYR A 207 7.47 11.47 4.21
C TYR A 207 7.67 12.33 2.93
N PRO A 208 6.60 12.64 2.20
CA PRO A 208 6.66 13.61 1.11
C PRO A 208 6.89 15.01 1.67
N ASN A 209 7.57 15.86 0.90
CA ASN A 209 7.74 17.27 1.26
C ASN A 209 6.44 18.07 1.15
N ASN A 210 5.51 17.64 0.29
CA ASN A 210 4.23 18.30 0.07
C ASN A 210 3.13 17.66 0.96
N LEU A 211 2.52 18.49 1.83
CA LEU A 211 1.50 18.05 2.81
C LEU A 211 0.20 17.56 2.19
N PHE A 212 -0.07 17.89 0.92
CA PHE A 212 -1.23 17.37 0.21
C PHE A 212 -1.01 15.95 -0.31
N ILE A 213 0.20 15.40 -0.26
CA ILE A 213 0.42 13.99 -0.60
C ILE A 213 0.12 13.14 0.64
N PRO A 214 -0.86 12.22 0.58
CA PRO A 214 -1.33 11.51 1.75
C PRO A 214 -0.31 10.46 2.17
N VAL A 215 -0.17 10.31 3.47
CA VAL A 215 0.69 9.31 4.10
C VAL A 215 -0.12 8.51 5.09
N SER A 216 0.28 7.26 5.32
CA SER A 216 -0.29 6.44 6.38
C SER A 216 0.86 5.89 7.20
N THR A 217 0.92 6.25 8.47
CA THR A 217 2.05 5.94 9.34
C THR A 217 1.61 5.34 10.67
N SER A 218 2.60 4.86 11.42
CA SER A 218 2.49 4.53 12.85
C SER A 218 2.34 5.78 13.70
#